data_AF-A0A4Y2FHL6-F1
#
_entry.id   AF-A0A4Y2FHL6-F1
#
_cell.length_a   1.000
_cell.length_b   1.000
_cell.length_c   1.000
_cell.angle_alpha   90.00
_cell.angle_beta   90.00
_cell.angle_gamma   90.00
#
_symmetry.space_group_name_H-M   'P 1'
#
loop_
_entity.id
_entity.type
_entity.pdbx_description
1 polymer ?
#
loop_
_entity_poly.entity_id
_entity_poly.type
_entity_poly.pdbx_seq_one_letter_code
_entity_poly.pdbx_strand_id
1 'polypeptide(L)'
;MGSYIEAVEESRQNKISPMGSYIKAVEGSRQNKISPLKNLKPYVNSLLRAFRNSQNEKDINEATNLLQNCVIEACNKSYRTKNQNLSPTPNWYTQDLEIEKNRLKALRRRAQRAPQDQRNARFQFHKEELKKYMRKVRTAKNSGWKSFCTIATNPYGTHYKAAFRKAIKPAELIALNNQDPSGNHLKIAQDILEKIFPPSCQQ
;
A
#
# COMPACT_ATOMS: atom_id res chain seq x y z
N MET A 1 -23.20 39.23 31.66
CA MET A 1 -22.11 39.42 30.67
C MET A 1 -20.84 38.68 31.05
N GLY A 2 -20.41 38.65 32.33
CA GLY A 2 -19.20 37.91 32.75
C GLY A 2 -19.25 36.39 32.57
N SER A 3 -20.41 35.74 32.82
CA SER A 3 -20.53 34.28 32.74
C SER A 3 -20.51 33.69 31.32
N TYR A 4 -20.82 34.48 30.30
CA TYR A 4 -20.82 34.01 28.91
C TYR A 4 -19.43 34.09 28.28
N ILE A 5 -18.61 35.04 28.73
CA ILE A 5 -17.22 35.21 28.25
C ILE A 5 -16.33 34.12 28.84
N GLU A 6 -16.47 33.81 30.14
CA GLU A 6 -15.75 32.71 30.80
C GLU A 6 -16.05 31.34 30.16
N ALA A 7 -17.32 31.05 29.85
CA ALA A 7 -17.69 29.79 29.19
C ALA A 7 -17.16 29.67 27.75
N VAL A 8 -17.03 30.81 27.06
CA VAL A 8 -16.47 30.86 25.70
C VAL A 8 -14.94 30.73 25.72
N GLU A 9 -14.26 31.31 26.71
CA GLU A 9 -12.82 31.17 26.90
C GLU A 9 -12.44 29.76 27.39
N GLU A 10 -13.19 29.16 28.31
CA GLU A 10 -12.97 27.79 28.79
C GLU A 10 -13.24 26.74 27.67
N SER A 11 -14.22 27.00 26.80
CA SER A 11 -14.41 26.25 25.55
C SER A 11 -13.30 26.49 24.52
N ARG A 12 -12.58 27.62 24.58
CA ARG A 12 -11.44 27.93 23.70
C ARG A 12 -10.17 27.24 24.20
N GLN A 13 -9.90 27.24 25.51
CA GLN A 13 -8.80 26.50 26.14
C GLN A 13 -8.96 24.98 25.92
N ASN A 14 -10.17 24.42 26.05
CA ASN A 14 -10.40 22.98 25.83
C ASN A 14 -10.29 22.52 24.36
N LYS A 15 -10.32 23.45 23.39
CA LYS A 15 -10.15 23.14 21.95
C LYS A 15 -8.69 23.15 21.48
N ILE A 16 -7.76 23.65 22.29
CA ILE A 16 -6.32 23.67 21.95
C ILE A 16 -5.64 22.31 22.27
N SER A 17 -6.34 21.39 22.95
CA SER A 17 -5.77 20.14 23.49
C SER A 17 -5.73 18.87 22.58
N PRO A 18 -6.31 18.79 21.36
CA PRO A 18 -6.11 17.61 20.50
C PRO A 18 -4.92 17.71 19.53
N MET A 19 -4.60 18.91 19.03
CA MET A 19 -3.53 19.09 18.04
C MET A 19 -2.14 19.06 18.66
N GLY A 20 -1.96 19.62 19.87
CA GLY A 20 -0.69 19.56 20.58
C GLY A 20 -0.28 18.14 20.95
N SER A 21 -1.24 17.32 21.37
CA SER A 21 -1.05 15.89 21.66
C SER A 21 -0.82 15.07 20.39
N TYR A 22 -1.45 15.41 19.26
CA TYR A 22 -1.17 14.81 17.96
C TYR A 22 0.22 15.17 17.42
N ILE A 23 0.65 16.44 17.54
CA ILE A 23 1.99 16.90 17.16
C ILE A 23 3.04 16.21 18.03
N LYS A 24 2.85 16.14 19.36
CA LYS A 24 3.76 15.40 20.27
C LYS A 24 3.82 13.91 19.96
N ALA A 25 2.72 13.29 19.54
CA ALA A 25 2.69 11.88 19.12
C ALA A 25 3.37 11.67 17.76
N VAL A 26 3.22 12.61 16.82
CA VAL A 26 3.88 12.59 15.50
C VAL A 26 5.38 12.86 15.64
N GLU A 27 5.78 13.78 16.52
CA GLU A 27 7.18 14.05 16.87
C GLU A 27 7.78 12.90 17.67
N GLY A 28 7.12 12.39 18.71
CA GLY A 28 7.55 11.16 19.41
C GLY A 28 7.66 9.92 18.49
N SER A 29 6.85 9.86 17.42
CA SER A 29 6.98 8.84 16.37
C SER A 29 8.12 9.14 15.39
N ARG A 30 8.47 10.41 15.14
CA ARG A 30 9.66 10.82 14.36
C ARG A 30 10.95 10.51 15.12
N GLN A 31 10.99 10.69 16.44
CA GLN A 31 12.12 10.31 17.30
C GLN A 31 12.36 8.78 17.35
N ASN A 32 11.33 7.96 17.12
CA ASN A 32 11.44 6.49 17.01
C ASN A 32 11.85 6.00 15.61
N LYS A 33 12.20 6.90 14.69
CA LYS A 33 12.80 6.53 13.40
C LYS A 33 14.29 6.26 13.66
N ILE A 34 14.62 5.01 14.01
CA ILE A 34 16.03 4.56 14.07
C ILE A 34 16.63 4.95 12.72
N SER A 35 17.54 5.92 12.71
CA SER A 35 18.05 6.44 11.43
C SER A 35 18.92 5.35 10.78
N PRO A 36 18.78 5.10 9.46
CA PRO A 36 19.65 4.16 8.74
C PRO A 36 21.13 4.42 8.98
N LEU A 37 21.49 5.69 9.18
CA LEU A 37 22.84 6.12 9.54
C LEU A 37 23.35 5.55 10.87
N LYS A 38 22.49 5.41 11.90
CA LYS A 38 22.88 4.76 13.17
C LYS A 38 23.22 3.29 12.97
N ASN A 39 22.47 2.61 12.12
CA ASN A 39 22.69 1.19 11.82
C ASN A 39 23.86 0.97 10.84
N LEU A 40 24.19 1.95 10.01
CA LEU A 40 25.32 1.87 9.08
C LEU A 40 26.67 2.18 9.73
N LYS A 41 26.68 3.03 10.77
CA LYS A 41 27.90 3.52 11.46
C LYS A 41 28.91 2.42 11.84
N PRO A 42 28.51 1.25 12.36
CA PRO A 42 29.47 0.18 12.70
C PRO A 42 30.22 -0.40 11.50
N TYR A 43 29.62 -0.36 10.31
CA TYR A 43 30.17 -1.00 9.10
C TYR A 43 31.14 -0.09 8.33
N VAL A 44 31.14 1.22 8.59
CA VAL A 44 31.89 2.23 7.81
C VAL A 44 33.39 1.92 7.75
N ASN A 45 34.03 1.61 8.88
CA ASN A 45 35.47 1.33 8.91
C ASN A 45 35.84 0.03 8.18
N SER A 46 34.97 -0.98 8.25
CA SER A 46 35.16 -2.24 7.53
C SER A 46 35.06 -2.04 6.02
N LEU A 47 34.06 -1.27 5.57
CA LEU A 47 33.87 -0.92 4.17
C LEU A 47 35.05 -0.10 3.62
N LEU A 48 35.50 0.92 4.38
CA LEU A 48 36.66 1.71 4.00
C LEU A 48 37.93 0.85 3.85
N ARG A 49 38.12 -0.13 4.72
CA ARG A 49 39.25 -1.07 4.62
C ARG A 49 39.12 -1.99 3.40
N ALA A 50 37.91 -2.48 3.09
CA ALA A 50 37.66 -3.32 1.93
C ALA A 50 38.02 -2.59 0.63
N PHE A 51 37.61 -1.33 0.48
CA PHE A 51 37.98 -0.52 -0.69
C PHE A 51 39.47 -0.18 -0.75
N ARG A 52 40.11 0.13 0.39
CA ARG A 52 41.56 0.43 0.42
C ARG A 52 42.44 -0.77 0.06
N ASN A 53 41.98 -1.97 0.37
CA ASN A 53 42.72 -3.20 0.12
C ASN A 53 42.41 -3.83 -1.25
N SER A 54 41.47 -3.25 -2.02
CA SER A 54 41.10 -3.77 -3.32
C SER A 54 42.22 -3.52 -4.33
N GLN A 55 42.73 -4.57 -4.96
CA GLN A 55 43.79 -4.47 -5.98
C GLN A 55 43.31 -4.85 -7.38
N ASN A 56 42.17 -5.53 -7.48
CA ASN A 56 41.61 -5.97 -8.74
C ASN A 56 40.09 -5.74 -8.79
N GLU A 57 39.52 -5.90 -9.98
CA GLU A 57 38.08 -5.72 -10.22
C GLU A 57 37.20 -6.62 -9.35
N LYS A 58 37.65 -7.84 -9.07
CA LYS A 58 36.92 -8.79 -8.23
C LYS A 58 36.80 -8.27 -6.80
N ASP A 59 37.89 -7.73 -6.24
CA ASP A 59 37.90 -7.14 -4.90
C ASP A 59 36.95 -5.93 -4.81
N ILE A 60 36.91 -5.09 -5.86
CA ILE A 60 36.01 -3.94 -5.95
C ILE A 60 34.54 -4.38 -5.98
N ASN A 61 34.23 -5.41 -6.77
CA ASN A 61 32.87 -5.96 -6.85
C ASN A 61 32.44 -6.56 -5.50
N GLU A 62 33.34 -7.22 -4.79
CA GLU A 62 33.09 -7.78 -3.47
C GLU A 62 32.86 -6.68 -2.41
N ALA A 63 33.69 -5.64 -2.40
CA ALA A 63 33.51 -4.47 -1.54
C ALA A 63 32.18 -3.73 -1.82
N THR A 64 31.77 -3.67 -3.09
CA THR A 64 30.50 -3.07 -3.52
C THR A 64 29.30 -3.90 -3.05
N ASN A 65 29.36 -5.22 -3.17
CA ASN A 65 28.32 -6.11 -2.65
C ASN A 65 28.18 -6.00 -1.12
N LEU A 66 29.31 -5.90 -0.41
CA LEU A 66 29.31 -5.67 1.04
C LEU A 66 28.62 -4.35 1.40
N LEU A 67 28.94 -3.26 0.69
CA LEU A 67 28.29 -1.96 0.88
C LEU A 67 26.77 -2.05 0.67
N GLN A 68 26.33 -2.67 -0.43
CA GLN A 68 24.92 -2.83 -0.76
C GLN A 68 24.18 -3.62 0.33
N ASN A 69 24.76 -4.73 0.78
CA ASN A 69 24.18 -5.55 1.85
C ASN A 69 24.07 -4.78 3.17
N CYS A 70 25.10 -4.03 3.57
CA CYS A 70 25.07 -3.20 4.77
C CYS A 70 23.97 -2.12 4.69
N VAL A 71 23.79 -1.49 3.52
CA VAL A 71 22.74 -0.49 3.31
C VAL A 71 21.34 -1.12 3.36
N ILE A 72 21.15 -2.28 2.73
CA ILE A 72 19.88 -3.02 2.77
C ILE A 72 19.55 -3.42 4.21
N GLU A 73 20.50 -3.98 4.95
CA GLU A 73 20.32 -4.41 6.33
C GLU A 73 20.02 -3.23 7.25
N ALA A 74 20.78 -2.14 7.12
CA ALA A 74 20.54 -0.91 7.87
C ALA A 74 19.15 -0.34 7.58
N CYS A 75 18.70 -0.35 6.32
CA CYS A 75 17.36 0.06 5.95
C CYS A 75 16.29 -0.85 6.56
N ASN A 76 16.44 -2.17 6.45
CA ASN A 76 15.47 -3.14 6.99
C ASN A 76 15.33 -3.04 8.51
N LYS A 77 16.42 -2.75 9.23
CA LYS A 77 16.40 -2.50 10.69
C LYS A 77 15.76 -1.16 11.06
N SER A 78 15.92 -0.15 10.20
CA SER A 78 15.44 1.22 10.44
C SER A 78 13.96 1.41 10.12
N TYR A 79 13.51 0.75 9.06
CA TYR A 79 12.13 0.79 8.60
C TYR A 79 11.41 -0.46 9.09
N ARG A 80 10.50 -0.29 10.06
CA ARG A 80 9.62 -1.37 10.49
C ARG A 80 8.75 -1.81 9.32
N THR A 81 9.10 -2.90 8.65
CA THR A 81 8.18 -3.61 7.75
C THR A 81 7.04 -4.12 8.61
N LYS A 82 5.95 -3.35 8.67
CA LYS A 82 4.72 -3.83 9.29
C LYS A 82 4.26 -5.01 8.44
N ASN A 83 4.49 -6.22 8.92
CA ASN A 83 3.75 -7.40 8.51
C ASN A 83 2.29 -7.11 8.85
N GLN A 84 1.56 -6.48 7.92
CA GLN A 84 0.13 -6.38 8.06
C GLN A 84 -0.37 -7.81 7.98
N ASN A 85 -0.98 -8.29 9.07
CA ASN A 85 -1.86 -9.43 9.03
C ASN A 85 -3.01 -9.02 8.10
N LEU A 86 -2.83 -9.22 6.80
CA LEU A 86 -3.91 -9.18 5.85
C LEU A 86 -4.87 -10.25 6.33
N SER A 87 -6.03 -9.86 6.85
CA SER A 87 -7.11 -10.81 7.09
C SER A 87 -7.25 -11.62 5.81
N PRO A 88 -6.99 -12.94 5.85
CA PRO A 88 -6.83 -13.73 4.64
C PRO A 88 -8.13 -13.81 3.84
N THR A 89 -9.25 -13.53 4.49
CA THR A 89 -10.57 -13.47 3.90
C THR A 89 -11.00 -12.02 3.66
N PRO A 90 -11.21 -11.62 2.39
CA PRO A 90 -11.84 -10.35 2.06
C PRO A 90 -13.23 -10.23 2.70
N ASN A 91 -13.66 -9.02 3.02
CA ASN A 91 -14.96 -8.74 3.65
C ASN A 91 -16.19 -9.25 2.86
N TRP A 92 -16.06 -9.46 1.55
CA TRP A 92 -17.12 -9.96 0.68
C TRP A 92 -17.16 -11.49 0.60
N TYR A 93 -16.15 -12.16 1.14
CA TYR A 93 -16.02 -13.60 1.06
C TYR A 93 -16.78 -14.29 2.18
N THR A 94 -17.75 -15.13 1.82
CA THR A 94 -18.63 -15.80 2.79
C THR A 94 -18.52 -17.32 2.64
N GLN A 95 -18.94 -18.03 3.69
CA GLN A 95 -19.02 -19.48 3.70
C GLN A 95 -19.95 -20.00 2.58
N ASP A 96 -21.04 -19.30 2.29
CA ASP A 96 -21.96 -19.66 1.19
C ASP A 96 -21.26 -19.66 -0.18
N LEU A 97 -20.40 -18.66 -0.44
CA LEU A 97 -19.63 -18.60 -1.69
C LEU A 97 -18.61 -19.74 -1.77
N GLU A 98 -17.99 -20.15 -0.65
CA GLU A 98 -17.09 -21.32 -0.63
C GLU A 98 -17.88 -22.62 -0.86
N ILE A 99 -19.07 -22.77 -0.27
CA ILE A 99 -19.96 -23.92 -0.51
C ILE A 99 -20.35 -24.00 -2.00
N GLU A 100 -20.79 -22.89 -2.60
CA GLU A 100 -21.17 -22.85 -4.02
C GLU A 100 -19.98 -23.14 -4.95
N LYS A 101 -18.80 -22.59 -4.66
CA LYS A 101 -17.57 -22.89 -5.37
C LYS A 101 -17.23 -24.39 -5.31
N ASN A 102 -17.41 -25.03 -4.17
CA ASN A 102 -17.19 -26.47 -4.03
C ASN A 102 -18.25 -27.30 -4.74
N ARG A 103 -19.51 -26.86 -4.78
CA ARG A 103 -20.57 -27.44 -5.62
C ARG A 103 -20.21 -27.38 -7.11
N LEU A 104 -19.67 -26.25 -7.59
CA LEU A 104 -19.19 -26.11 -8.98
C LEU A 104 -18.04 -27.07 -9.30
N LYS A 105 -17.05 -27.18 -8.41
CA LYS A 105 -15.96 -28.16 -8.57
C LYS A 105 -16.51 -29.59 -8.67
N ALA A 106 -17.50 -29.94 -7.84
CA ALA A 106 -18.17 -31.24 -7.90
C ALA A 106 -18.92 -31.44 -9.23
N LEU A 107 -19.64 -30.43 -9.73
CA LEU A 107 -20.32 -30.47 -11.03
C LEU A 107 -19.33 -30.70 -12.17
N ARG A 108 -18.21 -29.97 -12.19
CA ARG A 108 -17.15 -30.16 -13.19
C ARG A 108 -16.57 -31.58 -13.15
N ARG A 109 -16.25 -32.08 -11.95
CA ARG A 109 -15.73 -33.45 -11.76
C ARG A 109 -16.71 -34.53 -12.22
N ARG A 110 -18.03 -34.31 -12.04
CA ARG A 110 -19.09 -35.20 -12.53
C ARG A 110 -19.21 -35.13 -14.05
N ALA A 111 -19.15 -33.94 -14.65
CA ALA A 111 -19.19 -33.79 -16.11
C ALA A 111 -18.01 -34.48 -16.79
N GLN A 112 -16.81 -34.39 -16.21
CA GLN A 112 -15.60 -35.05 -16.74
C GLN A 112 -15.66 -36.58 -16.71
N ARG A 113 -16.32 -37.16 -15.70
CA ARG A 113 -16.49 -38.61 -15.52
C ARG A 113 -17.70 -39.18 -16.26
N ALA A 114 -18.52 -38.33 -16.88
CA ALA A 114 -19.73 -38.77 -17.55
C ALA A 114 -19.42 -39.48 -18.88
N PRO A 115 -20.28 -40.41 -19.31
CA PRO A 115 -20.19 -41.00 -20.65
C PRO A 115 -20.40 -39.92 -21.73
N GLN A 116 -19.92 -40.19 -22.95
CA GLN A 116 -19.75 -39.18 -23.99
C GLN A 116 -21.07 -38.52 -24.44
N ASP A 117 -22.14 -39.30 -24.50
CA ASP A 117 -23.52 -38.89 -24.80
C ASP A 117 -24.04 -37.80 -23.83
N GLN A 118 -23.73 -37.91 -22.55
CA GLN A 118 -24.20 -36.98 -21.50
C GLN A 118 -23.19 -35.89 -21.15
N ARG A 119 -21.93 -36.05 -21.58
CA ARG A 119 -20.82 -35.15 -21.24
C ARG A 119 -21.11 -33.71 -21.63
N ASN A 120 -21.61 -33.49 -22.85
CA ASN A 120 -21.91 -32.16 -23.38
C ASN A 120 -23.01 -31.47 -22.55
N ALA A 121 -24.13 -32.14 -22.30
CA ALA A 121 -25.23 -31.60 -21.50
C ALA A 121 -24.78 -31.25 -20.07
N ARG A 122 -23.97 -32.09 -19.44
CA ARG A 122 -23.43 -31.85 -18.09
C ARG A 122 -22.45 -30.68 -18.04
N PHE A 123 -21.64 -30.48 -19.08
CA PHE A 123 -20.79 -29.30 -19.18
C PHE A 123 -21.59 -28.02 -19.43
N GLN A 124 -22.65 -28.07 -20.24
CA GLN A 124 -23.55 -26.92 -20.40
C GLN A 124 -24.21 -26.54 -19.07
N PHE A 125 -24.71 -27.52 -18.32
CA PHE A 125 -25.25 -27.27 -16.97
C PHE A 125 -24.21 -26.63 -16.03
N HIS A 126 -22.98 -27.16 -15.99
CA HIS A 126 -21.90 -26.55 -15.21
C HIS A 126 -21.62 -25.10 -15.64
N LYS A 127 -21.67 -24.80 -16.96
CA LYS A 127 -21.45 -23.45 -17.50
C LYS A 127 -22.54 -22.48 -17.03
N GLU A 128 -23.81 -22.91 -17.02
CA GLU A 128 -24.91 -22.10 -16.52
C GLU A 128 -24.80 -21.84 -15.01
N GLU A 129 -24.47 -22.85 -14.22
CA GLU A 129 -24.24 -22.68 -12.78
C GLU A 129 -23.04 -21.78 -12.49
N LEU A 130 -21.97 -21.89 -13.28
CA LEU A 130 -20.81 -21.01 -13.18
C LEU A 130 -21.18 -19.54 -13.43
N LYS A 131 -22.03 -19.25 -14.43
CA LYS A 131 -22.51 -17.89 -14.68
C LYS A 131 -23.26 -17.32 -13.47
N LYS A 132 -24.16 -18.11 -12.87
CA LYS A 132 -24.91 -17.71 -11.67
C LYS A 132 -23.99 -17.42 -10.49
N TYR A 133 -23.01 -18.29 -10.23
CA TYR A 133 -22.00 -18.07 -9.20
C TYR A 133 -21.17 -16.80 -9.45
N MET A 134 -20.72 -16.58 -10.68
CA MET A 134 -19.95 -15.37 -11.01
C MET A 134 -20.76 -14.09 -10.81
N ARG A 135 -22.08 -14.12 -11.08
CA ARG A 135 -22.99 -13.01 -10.77
C ARG A 135 -23.05 -12.77 -9.26
N LYS A 136 -23.20 -13.81 -8.44
CA LYS A 136 -23.19 -13.72 -6.98
C LYS A 136 -21.88 -13.17 -6.44
N VAL A 137 -20.74 -13.65 -6.94
CA VAL A 137 -19.41 -13.13 -6.57
C VAL A 137 -19.28 -11.64 -6.90
N ARG A 138 -19.73 -11.20 -8.09
CA ARG A 138 -19.71 -9.79 -8.47
C ARG A 138 -20.59 -8.95 -7.54
N THR A 139 -21.79 -9.41 -7.25
CA THR A 139 -22.70 -8.74 -6.30
C THR A 139 -22.08 -8.65 -4.91
N ALA A 140 -21.52 -9.76 -4.39
CA ALA A 140 -20.88 -9.79 -3.07
C ALA A 140 -19.67 -8.85 -2.98
N LYS A 141 -18.81 -8.83 -4.02
CA LYS A 141 -17.68 -7.89 -4.09
C LYS A 141 -18.17 -6.44 -4.07
N ASN A 142 -19.18 -6.12 -4.87
CA ASN A 142 -19.72 -4.77 -4.95
C ASN A 142 -20.40 -4.34 -3.64
N SER A 143 -21.19 -5.22 -3.02
CA SER A 143 -21.85 -4.93 -1.74
C SER A 143 -20.85 -4.84 -0.60
N GLY A 144 -19.86 -5.73 -0.55
CA GLY A 144 -18.78 -5.70 0.43
C GLY A 144 -17.94 -4.43 0.31
N TRP A 145 -17.62 -4.00 -0.91
CA TRP A 145 -16.93 -2.74 -1.15
C TRP A 145 -17.79 -1.52 -0.79
N LYS A 146 -19.08 -1.53 -1.17
CA LYS A 146 -20.02 -0.46 -0.80
C LYS A 146 -20.14 -0.33 0.71
N SER A 147 -20.40 -1.44 1.41
CA SER A 147 -20.50 -1.47 2.88
C SER A 147 -19.22 -0.98 3.55
N PHE A 148 -18.07 -1.44 3.07
CA PHE A 148 -16.76 -0.97 3.52
C PHE A 148 -16.67 0.56 3.39
N CYS A 149 -16.90 1.12 2.20
CA CYS A 149 -16.85 2.57 1.99
C CYS A 149 -17.91 3.36 2.78
N THR A 150 -19.10 2.80 3.05
CA THR A 150 -20.16 3.48 3.82
C THR A 150 -19.80 3.64 5.30
N ILE A 151 -19.04 2.70 5.87
CA ILE A 151 -18.58 2.76 7.27
C ILE A 151 -17.43 3.79 7.44
N ALA A 152 -16.86 4.28 6.34
CA ALA A 152 -15.74 5.20 6.37
C ALA A 152 -16.10 6.57 6.96
N THR A 153 -15.56 6.90 8.14
CA THR A 153 -15.64 8.27 8.68
C THR A 153 -14.78 9.25 7.87
N ASN A 154 -13.63 8.80 7.37
CA ASN A 154 -12.74 9.59 6.53
C ASN A 154 -12.68 8.99 5.11
N PRO A 155 -13.17 9.70 4.08
CA PRO A 155 -13.16 9.22 2.70
C PRO A 155 -11.74 9.01 2.14
N TYR A 156 -10.72 9.71 2.65
CA TYR A 156 -9.31 9.56 2.27
C TYR A 156 -8.52 8.64 3.22
N GLY A 157 -9.20 7.94 4.12
CA GLY A 157 -8.60 7.07 5.13
C GLY A 157 -8.22 5.69 4.59
N THR A 158 -8.51 4.65 5.39
CA THR A 158 -8.19 3.25 5.08
C THR A 158 -8.80 2.78 3.76
N HIS A 159 -10.01 3.26 3.43
CA HIS A 159 -10.78 2.89 2.24
C HIS A 159 -10.10 3.34 0.94
N TYR A 160 -9.73 4.63 0.88
CA TYR A 160 -8.91 5.19 -0.19
C TYR A 160 -7.61 4.40 -0.34
N LYS A 161 -6.85 4.23 0.74
CA LYS A 161 -5.59 3.47 0.70
C LYS A 161 -5.78 2.03 0.24
N ALA A 162 -6.89 1.38 0.57
CA ALA A 162 -7.18 0.00 0.15
C ALA A 162 -7.50 -0.10 -1.36
N ALA A 163 -8.21 0.87 -1.95
CA ALA A 163 -8.46 0.94 -3.39
C ALA A 163 -7.17 1.21 -4.17
N PHE A 164 -6.32 2.09 -3.64
CA PHE A 164 -5.09 2.57 -4.29
C PHE A 164 -3.82 1.87 -3.77
N ARG A 165 -3.96 0.69 -3.12
CA ARG A 165 -2.86 -0.07 -2.50
C ARG A 165 -1.88 -0.68 -3.53
N LYS A 166 -2.21 -0.64 -4.82
CA LYS A 166 -1.18 -0.53 -5.87
C LYS A 166 -0.82 0.94 -5.92
N ALA A 167 0.19 1.31 -5.12
CA ALA A 167 0.63 2.68 -4.92
C ALA A 167 0.53 3.48 -6.22
N ILE A 168 -0.41 4.43 -6.28
CA ILE A 168 -0.32 5.52 -7.24
C ILE A 168 1.06 6.10 -7.02
N LYS A 169 1.96 5.89 -8.00
CA LYS A 169 3.34 6.33 -7.85
C LYS A 169 3.29 7.85 -7.61
N PRO A 170 4.21 8.45 -6.84
CA PRO A 170 4.24 9.90 -6.67
C PRO A 170 4.10 10.69 -7.98
N ALA A 171 4.61 10.16 -9.10
CA ALA A 171 4.44 10.70 -10.46
C ALA A 171 2.97 10.74 -10.96
N GLU A 172 2.14 9.76 -10.59
CA GLU A 172 0.73 9.68 -10.99
C GLU A 172 -0.16 10.61 -10.14
N LEU A 173 0.24 10.97 -8.91
CA LEU A 173 -0.46 11.98 -8.11
C LEU A 173 -0.36 13.39 -8.73
N ILE A 174 0.74 13.68 -9.42
CA ILE A 174 0.97 14.98 -10.06
C ILE A 174 0.22 15.07 -11.39
N ALA A 175 0.14 13.94 -12.11
CA ALA A 175 -0.71 13.81 -13.30
C ALA A 175 -2.21 14.05 -13.01
N LEU A 176 -2.68 13.72 -11.81
CA LEU A 176 -4.07 14.01 -11.36
C LEU A 176 -4.28 15.46 -10.93
N ASN A 177 -3.22 16.18 -10.57
CA ASN A 177 -3.29 17.57 -10.14
C ASN A 177 -3.22 18.55 -11.32
N ASN A 178 -2.69 18.10 -12.46
CA ASN A 178 -2.77 18.81 -13.74
C ASN A 178 -4.07 18.38 -14.44
N GLN A 179 -4.89 19.33 -14.89
CA GLN A 179 -6.23 19.07 -15.47
C GLN A 179 -6.21 18.25 -16.77
N ASP A 180 -5.04 18.00 -17.37
CA ASP A 180 -4.90 17.08 -18.49
C ASP A 180 -3.50 16.41 -18.48
N PRO A 181 -3.37 15.10 -18.19
CA PRO A 181 -2.10 14.39 -18.24
C PRO A 181 -1.73 13.98 -19.68
N SER A 182 -1.92 14.87 -20.66
CA SER A 182 -1.53 14.62 -22.04
C SER A 182 -0.03 14.85 -22.24
N GLY A 183 0.81 13.93 -21.74
CA GLY A 183 2.25 14.06 -21.86
C GLY A 183 3.00 12.74 -21.68
N ASN A 184 4.03 12.54 -22.50
CA ASN A 184 5.02 11.46 -22.32
C ASN A 184 5.63 11.56 -20.90
N HIS A 185 5.92 10.43 -20.26
CA HIS A 185 6.50 10.34 -18.91
C HIS A 185 7.72 11.25 -18.69
N LEU A 186 8.52 11.48 -19.73
CA LEU A 186 9.66 12.39 -19.71
C LEU A 186 9.27 13.85 -19.43
N LYS A 187 8.19 14.31 -20.06
CA LYS A 187 7.67 15.68 -19.91
C LYS A 187 7.06 15.88 -18.52
N ILE A 188 6.36 14.86 -18.03
CA ILE A 188 5.84 14.84 -16.65
C ILE A 188 7.01 14.92 -15.65
N ALA A 189 8.10 14.18 -15.86
CA ALA A 189 9.26 14.23 -14.99
C ALA A 189 9.95 15.61 -15.00
N GLN A 190 10.02 16.27 -16.16
CA GLN A 190 10.57 17.62 -16.28
C GLN A 190 9.71 18.66 -15.55
N ASP A 191 8.39 18.68 -15.76
CA ASP A 191 7.47 19.59 -15.08
C ASP A 191 7.53 19.44 -13.54
N ILE A 192 7.75 18.20 -13.06
CA ILE A 192 7.95 17.91 -11.64
C ILE A 192 9.23 18.57 -11.13
N LEU A 193 10.33 18.41 -11.87
CA LEU A 193 11.62 18.97 -11.49
C LEU A 193 11.57 20.49 -11.46
N GLU A 194 10.93 21.13 -12.44
CA GLU A 194 10.78 22.60 -12.49
C GLU A 194 9.93 23.15 -11.33
N LYS A 195 8.85 22.47 -10.94
CA LYS A 195 8.00 22.90 -9.81
C LYS A 195 8.68 22.72 -8.45
N ILE A 196 9.43 21.63 -8.27
CA ILE A 196 10.10 21.33 -7.00
C ILE A 196 11.38 22.16 -6.85
N PHE A 197 12.07 22.44 -7.97
CA PHE A 197 13.28 23.24 -8.02
C PHE A 197 13.13 24.40 -9.01
N PRO A 198 12.43 25.49 -8.61
CA PRO A 198 12.33 26.66 -9.45
C PRO A 198 13.73 27.21 -9.75
N PRO A 199 14.03 27.59 -11.00
CA PRO A 199 15.36 28.09 -11.40
C PRO A 199 15.81 29.36 -10.66
N SER A 200 14.93 30.00 -9.87
CA SER A 200 15.26 31.14 -9.02
C SER A 200 16.12 30.83 -7.79
N CYS A 201 16.46 29.56 -7.53
CA CYS A 201 17.32 29.16 -6.40
C CYS A 201 18.78 28.87 -6.78
N GLN A 202 19.21 29.20 -8.00
CA GLN A 202 20.62 29.19 -8.42
C GLN A 202 21.14 30.63 -8.58
N GLN A 203 21.38 31.30 -7.45
CA GLN A 203 22.29 32.45 -7.36
C GLN A 203 23.19 32.28 -6.14
#